data_AF-A0A6H2BU47-F1
#
_entry.id   AF-A0A6H2BU47-F1
#
_cell.length_a   1.000
_cell.length_b   1.000
_cell.length_c   1.000
_cell.angle_alpha   90.00
_cell.angle_beta   90.00
_cell.angle_gamma   90.00
#
_symmetry.space_group_name_H-M   'P 1'
#
loop_
_entity.id
_entity.type
_entity.pdbx_description
1 polymer ?
#
loop_
_entity_poly.entity_id
_entity_poly.type
_entity_poly.pdbx_seq_one_letter_code
_entity_poly.pdbx_strand_id
1 'polypeptide(L)'
;MSQLERLLKMAEDELTEYSTDARKMEKLRRKISLSVPLAEQRQLKATLLATMPSGKIAEVVEEQRQTVALPFWGIAGLGLLLGISLNQPIGLLAAIGGTVAAFRIQKWGWQLQANRLLLRTLEDIETRISQPSN
;
A
#
# COMPACT_ATOMS: atom_id res chain seq x y z
N MET A 1 4.08 6.13 17.40
CA MET A 1 3.58 5.18 16.39
C MET A 1 2.62 4.24 17.08
N SER A 2 1.39 4.13 16.57
CA SER A 2 0.42 3.15 17.07
C SER A 2 0.89 1.73 16.72
N GLN A 3 0.36 0.71 17.41
CA GLN A 3 0.68 -0.69 17.12
C GLN A 3 0.32 -1.07 15.68
N LEU A 4 -0.83 -0.58 15.18
CA LEU A 4 -1.26 -0.75 13.80
C LEU A 4 -0.24 -0.16 12.80
N GLU A 5 0.27 1.03 13.06
CA GLU A 5 1.25 1.69 12.19
C GLU A 5 2.57 0.90 12.11
N ARG A 6 2.99 0.26 13.23
CA ARG A 6 4.16 -0.63 13.23
C ARG A 6 3.92 -1.88 12.37
N LEU A 7 2.73 -2.50 12.48
CA LEU A 7 2.38 -3.65 11.66
C LEU A 7 2.26 -3.30 10.18
N LEU A 8 1.73 -2.12 9.85
CA LEU A 8 1.66 -1.63 8.48
C LEU A 8 3.04 -1.39 7.88
N LYS A 9 3.96 -0.77 8.61
CA LYS A 9 5.35 -0.63 8.17
C LYS A 9 6.00 -1.99 7.92
N MET A 10 5.77 -2.95 8.81
CA MET A 10 6.28 -4.31 8.62
C MET A 10 5.69 -4.98 7.36
N ALA A 11 4.41 -4.75 7.07
CA ALA A 11 3.79 -5.23 5.83
C ALA A 11 4.36 -4.51 4.59
N GLU A 12 4.62 -3.21 4.67
CA GLU A 12 5.30 -2.45 3.62
C GLU A 12 6.71 -3.00 3.34
N ASP A 13 7.48 -3.33 4.38
CA ASP A 13 8.82 -3.91 4.25
C ASP A 13 8.75 -5.26 3.51
N GLU A 14 7.80 -6.13 3.86
CA GLU A 14 7.61 -7.43 3.21
C GLU A 14 7.15 -7.29 1.75
N LEU A 15 6.45 -6.21 1.39
CA LEU A 15 6.12 -5.90 0.00
C LEU A 15 7.35 -5.58 -0.85
N THR A 16 8.40 -4.99 -0.25
CA THR A 16 9.65 -4.70 -0.97
C THR A 16 10.46 -5.95 -1.28
N GLU A 17 10.26 -7.02 -0.51
CA GLU A 17 10.94 -8.28 -0.76
C GLU A 17 10.38 -9.00 -1.99
N TYR A 18 11.26 -9.52 -2.83
CA TYR A 18 10.89 -10.36 -3.97
C TYR A 18 10.57 -11.78 -3.49
N SER A 19 9.31 -11.98 -3.09
CA SER A 19 8.78 -13.28 -2.69
C SER A 19 7.30 -13.41 -3.02
N THR A 20 6.76 -14.64 -2.94
CA THR A 20 5.34 -14.89 -3.16
C THR A 20 4.50 -14.32 -2.02
N ASP A 21 3.26 -13.92 -2.31
CA ASP A 21 2.34 -13.39 -1.29
C ASP A 21 2.14 -14.36 -0.12
N ALA A 22 2.05 -15.67 -0.40
CA ALA A 22 1.96 -16.70 0.64
C ALA A 22 3.17 -16.68 1.58
N ARG A 23 4.38 -16.44 1.05
CA ARG A 23 5.61 -16.38 1.87
C ARG A 23 5.68 -15.09 2.68
N LYS A 24 5.24 -13.96 2.12
CA LYS A 24 5.12 -12.67 2.82
C LYS A 24 4.13 -12.79 3.98
N MET A 25 2.95 -13.36 3.73
CA MET A 25 1.94 -13.63 4.75
C MET A 25 2.50 -14.52 5.86
N GLU A 26 3.18 -15.62 5.53
CA GLU A 26 3.76 -16.53 6.53
C GLU A 26 4.81 -15.84 7.41
N LYS A 27 5.65 -14.97 6.84
CA LYS A 27 6.63 -14.19 7.60
C LYS A 27 5.96 -13.19 8.54
N LEU A 28 4.99 -12.43 8.05
CA LEU A 28 4.21 -11.49 8.86
C LEU A 28 3.46 -12.22 9.97
N ARG A 29 2.84 -13.35 9.64
CA ARG A 29 2.12 -14.20 10.58
C ARG A 29 2.97 -14.57 11.78
N ARG A 30 4.16 -15.12 11.54
CA ARG A 30 5.09 -15.50 12.62
C ARG A 30 5.45 -14.29 13.50
N LYS A 31 5.74 -13.14 12.89
CA LYS A 31 6.08 -11.92 13.64
C LYS A 31 4.89 -11.42 14.48
N ILE A 32 3.68 -11.41 13.92
CA ILE A 32 2.44 -10.98 14.60
C ILE A 32 2.09 -11.94 15.73
N SER A 33 2.10 -13.25 15.49
CA SER A 33 1.77 -14.27 16.50
C SER A 33 2.71 -14.25 17.71
N LEU A 34 3.96 -13.83 17.52
CA LEU A 34 4.94 -13.70 18.62
C LEU A 34 4.84 -12.37 19.38
N SER A 35 4.34 -11.31 18.74
CA SER A 35 4.39 -9.96 19.28
C SER A 35 3.04 -9.39 19.72
N VAL A 36 1.93 -9.94 19.23
CA VAL A 36 0.58 -9.39 19.44
C VAL A 36 -0.38 -10.46 19.97
N PRO A 37 -1.02 -10.28 21.14
CA PRO A 37 -2.06 -11.18 21.65
C PRO A 37 -3.29 -11.25 20.73
N LEU A 38 -3.99 -12.39 20.70
CA LEU A 38 -5.13 -12.63 19.81
C LEU A 38 -6.28 -11.62 19.98
N ALA A 39 -6.58 -11.21 21.21
CA ALA A 39 -7.62 -10.21 21.48
C ALA A 39 -7.28 -8.86 20.80
N GLU A 40 -6.00 -8.49 20.82
CA GLU A 40 -5.51 -7.26 20.20
C GLU A 40 -5.45 -7.39 18.66
N GLN A 41 -5.11 -8.57 18.13
CA GLN A 41 -5.17 -8.81 16.68
C GLN A 41 -6.58 -8.57 16.11
N ARG A 42 -7.63 -9.01 16.82
CA ARG A 42 -9.03 -8.75 16.43
C ARG A 42 -9.39 -7.27 16.45
N GLN A 43 -8.94 -6.53 17.46
CA GLN A 43 -9.14 -5.08 17.55
C GLN A 43 -8.42 -4.34 16.42
N LEU A 44 -7.18 -4.74 16.10
CA LEU A 44 -6.39 -4.17 15.01
C LEU A 44 -7.03 -4.48 13.65
N LYS A 45 -7.55 -5.70 13.45
CA LYS A 45 -8.32 -6.06 12.24
C LYS A 45 -9.55 -5.17 12.08
N ALA A 46 -10.34 -4.98 13.14
CA ALA A 46 -11.52 -4.11 13.09
C ALA A 46 -11.14 -2.64 12.79
N THR A 47 -10.06 -2.15 13.39
CA THR A 47 -9.54 -0.81 13.13
C THR A 47 -9.05 -0.66 11.69
N LEU A 48 -8.35 -1.68 11.17
CA LEU A 48 -7.86 -1.71 9.80
C LEU A 48 -9.03 -1.69 8.81
N LEU A 49 -10.05 -2.52 9.03
CA LEU A 49 -11.26 -2.54 8.20
C LEU A 49 -12.01 -1.20 8.22
N ALA A 50 -12.08 -0.54 9.38
CA ALA A 50 -12.74 0.76 9.51
C ALA A 50 -11.97 1.91 8.83
N THR A 51 -10.64 1.79 8.72
CA THR A 51 -9.77 2.83 8.14
C THR A 51 -9.43 2.57 6.67
N MET A 52 -9.68 1.36 6.15
CA MET A 52 -9.40 1.02 4.78
C MET A 52 -10.30 1.81 3.82
N PRO A 53 -9.72 2.46 2.80
CA PRO A 53 -10.50 3.11 1.75
C PRO A 53 -11.34 2.06 1.01
N SER A 54 -12.66 2.19 1.06
CA SER A 54 -13.59 1.34 0.32
C SER A 54 -14.04 2.04 -0.97
N GLY A 55 -13.92 1.36 -2.10
CA GLY A 55 -14.39 1.86 -3.40
C GLY A 55 -13.55 1.42 -4.60
N LYS A 56 -14.15 1.49 -5.79
CA LYS A 56 -13.53 1.07 -7.06
C LYS A 56 -12.23 1.81 -7.38
N ILE A 57 -12.11 3.07 -6.97
CA ILE A 57 -10.89 3.88 -7.20
C ILE A 57 -9.74 3.32 -6.37
N ALA A 58 -9.97 2.97 -5.10
CA ALA A 58 -8.94 2.40 -4.24
C ALA A 58 -8.47 1.04 -4.79
N GLU A 59 -9.40 0.20 -5.23
CA GLU A 59 -9.10 -1.09 -5.86
C GLU A 59 -8.24 -0.93 -7.13
N VAL A 60 -8.63 -0.03 -8.03
CA VAL A 60 -7.85 0.25 -9.25
C VAL A 60 -6.46 0.81 -8.94
N VAL A 61 -6.34 1.71 -7.95
CA VAL A 61 -5.04 2.26 -7.53
C VAL A 61 -4.16 1.19 -6.88
N GLU A 62 -4.76 0.27 -6.13
CA GLU A 62 -4.04 -0.83 -5.50
C GLU A 62 -3.49 -1.81 -6.54
N GLU A 63 -4.32 -2.25 -7.49
CA GLU A 63 -3.95 -3.27 -8.48
C GLU A 63 -3.07 -2.69 -9.60
N GLN A 64 -3.38 -1.47 -10.04
CA GLN A 64 -2.79 -0.88 -11.23
C GLN A 64 -2.04 0.42 -10.93
N ARG A 65 -1.39 0.51 -9.76
CA ARG A 65 -0.68 1.72 -9.31
C ARG A 65 0.23 2.37 -10.36
N GLN A 66 0.90 1.55 -11.19
CA GLN A 66 1.79 2.04 -12.25
C GLN A 66 0.98 2.65 -13.40
N THR A 67 -0.09 1.98 -13.84
CA THR A 67 -0.99 2.45 -14.90
C THR A 67 -1.69 3.75 -14.50
N VAL A 68 -2.17 3.86 -13.25
CA VAL A 68 -2.85 5.07 -12.77
C VAL A 68 -1.88 6.26 -12.63
N ALA A 69 -0.62 6.00 -12.30
CA ALA A 69 0.40 7.03 -12.20
C ALA A 69 0.96 7.48 -13.57
N LEU A 70 0.84 6.64 -14.61
CA LEU A 70 1.45 6.87 -15.92
C LEU A 70 1.04 8.20 -16.57
N PRO A 71 -0.26 8.62 -16.57
CA PRO A 71 -0.65 9.91 -17.12
C PRO A 71 0.04 11.09 -16.43
N PHE A 72 0.28 10.99 -15.12
CA PHE A 72 0.94 12.03 -14.34
C PHE A 72 2.44 12.09 -14.60
N TRP A 73 3.09 10.94 -14.83
CA TRP A 73 4.45 10.89 -15.37
C TRP A 73 4.53 11.50 -16.78
N GLY A 74 3.50 11.32 -17.61
CA GLY A 74 3.37 11.97 -18.91
C GLY A 74 3.28 13.50 -18.79
N ILE A 75 2.45 14.02 -17.89
CA ILE A 75 2.35 15.46 -17.58
C ILE A 75 3.70 15.97 -17.06
N ALA A 76 4.37 15.20 -16.20
CA ALA A 76 5.68 15.58 -15.68
C ALA A 76 6.72 15.74 -16.80
N GLY A 77 6.84 14.73 -17.67
CA GLY A 77 7.79 14.72 -18.78
C GLY A 77 7.50 15.79 -19.83
N LEU A 78 6.25 15.93 -20.25
CA LEU A 78 5.84 16.95 -21.22
C LEU A 78 5.97 18.35 -20.64
N GLY A 79 5.60 18.55 -19.37
CA GLY A 79 5.77 19.82 -18.67
C GLY A 79 7.24 20.23 -18.61
N LEU A 80 8.13 19.30 -18.29
CA LEU A 80 9.57 19.57 -18.25
C LEU A 80 10.11 19.93 -19.63
N LEU A 81 9.74 19.15 -20.66
CA LEU A 81 10.16 19.37 -22.03
C LEU A 81 9.68 20.73 -22.56
N LEU A 82 8.39 21.04 -22.44
CA LEU A 82 7.85 22.33 -22.88
C LEU A 82 8.36 23.50 -22.04
N GLY A 83 8.54 23.29 -20.73
CA GLY A 83 9.03 24.31 -19.82
C GLY A 83 10.44 24.77 -20.16
N ILE A 84 11.33 23.83 -20.46
CA ILE A 84 12.71 24.12 -20.87
C ILE A 84 12.77 24.55 -22.33
N SER A 85 12.19 23.78 -23.26
CA SER A 85 12.35 24.00 -24.70
C SER A 85 11.65 25.25 -25.21
N LEU A 86 10.52 25.66 -24.62
CA LEU A 86 9.76 26.84 -25.03
C LEU A 86 9.89 28.01 -24.04
N ASN A 87 10.75 27.88 -23.02
CA ASN A 87 10.90 28.84 -21.92
C ASN A 87 9.55 29.23 -21.27
N GLN A 88 8.66 28.25 -21.13
CA GLN A 88 7.31 28.43 -20.59
C GLN A 88 7.30 28.07 -19.10
N PRO A 89 7.26 29.04 -18.17
CA PRO A 89 7.32 28.74 -16.74
C PRO A 89 6.14 27.87 -16.26
N ILE A 90 5.00 27.95 -16.95
CA ILE A 90 3.84 27.09 -16.67
C ILE A 90 4.13 25.61 -16.94
N GLY A 91 5.03 25.31 -17.90
CA GLY A 91 5.50 23.95 -18.16
C GLY A 91 6.29 23.39 -16.98
N LEU A 92 7.13 24.21 -16.34
CA LEU A 92 7.87 23.80 -15.13
C LEU A 92 6.92 23.51 -13.95
N LEU A 93 5.87 24.31 -13.79
CA LEU A 93 4.83 24.04 -12.78
C LEU A 93 4.09 22.73 -13.06
N ALA A 94 3.74 22.47 -14.33
CA ALA A 94 3.15 21.21 -14.75
C ALA A 94 4.10 20.03 -14.51
N ALA A 95 5.40 20.20 -14.74
CA ALA A 95 6.42 19.19 -14.48
C ALA A 95 6.41 18.77 -13.00
N ILE A 96 6.52 19.75 -12.10
CA ILE A 96 6.52 19.55 -10.66
C ILE A 96 5.20 18.92 -10.20
N GLY A 97 4.07 19.48 -10.63
CA GLY A 97 2.74 18.98 -10.27
C GLY A 97 2.53 17.53 -10.72
N GLY A 98 2.92 17.20 -11.95
CA GLY A 98 2.87 15.85 -12.49
C GLY A 98 3.71 14.86 -11.69
N THR A 99 4.96 15.21 -11.37
CA THR A 99 5.85 14.34 -10.58
C THR A 99 5.30 14.10 -9.18
N VAL A 100 4.84 15.16 -8.50
CA VAL A 100 4.27 15.06 -7.15
C VAL A 100 3.01 14.19 -7.15
N ALA A 101 2.12 14.39 -8.12
CA ALA A 101 0.90 13.61 -8.25
C ALA A 101 1.20 12.13 -8.53
N ALA A 102 2.10 11.84 -9.48
CA ALA A 102 2.51 10.48 -9.82
C ALA A 102 3.07 9.75 -8.59
N PHE A 103 4.00 10.40 -7.88
CA PHE A 103 4.60 9.85 -6.67
C PHE A 103 3.56 9.56 -5.58
N ARG A 104 2.61 10.49 -5.35
CA ARG A 104 1.57 10.32 -4.33
C ARG A 104 0.62 9.17 -4.66
N ILE A 105 0.25 9.00 -5.93
CA ILE A 105 -0.59 7.88 -6.38
C ILE A 105 0.13 6.56 -6.19
N GLN A 106 1.40 6.47 -6.60
CA GLN A 106 2.18 5.25 -6.43
C GLN A 106 2.37 4.88 -4.95
N LYS A 107 2.65 5.89 -4.11
CA LYS A 107 2.77 5.70 -2.66
C LYS A 107 1.45 5.24 -2.05
N TRP A 108 0.33 5.82 -2.48
CA TRP A 108 -0.99 5.41 -2.00
C TRP A 108 -1.31 3.96 -2.40
N GLY A 109 -1.05 3.56 -3.65
CA GLY A 109 -1.21 2.18 -4.09
C GLY A 109 -0.34 1.19 -3.29
N TRP A 110 0.89 1.58 -2.93
CA TRP A 110 1.75 0.78 -2.05
C TRP A 110 1.13 0.57 -0.65
N GLN A 111 0.60 1.64 -0.06
CA GLN A 111 -0.05 1.58 1.25
C GLN A 111 -1.31 0.72 1.23
N LEU A 112 -2.11 0.80 0.16
CA LEU A 112 -3.30 -0.04 -0.02
C LEU A 112 -2.93 -1.53 -0.07
N GLN A 113 -1.88 -1.88 -0.82
CA GLN A 113 -1.37 -3.26 -0.87
C GLN A 113 -0.89 -3.73 0.51
N ALA A 114 -0.22 -2.86 1.28
CA ALA A 114 0.27 -3.21 2.63
C ALA A 114 -0.91 -3.47 3.59
N ASN A 115 -1.93 -2.61 3.54
CA ASN A 115 -3.17 -2.81 4.29
C ASN A 115 -3.82 -4.14 3.94
N ARG A 116 -3.94 -4.47 2.64
CA ARG A 116 -4.54 -5.74 2.20
C ARG A 116 -3.72 -6.95 2.63
N LEU A 117 -2.39 -6.89 2.52
CA LEU A 117 -1.49 -7.96 2.97
C LEU A 117 -1.64 -8.21 4.47
N LEU A 118 -1.65 -7.15 5.28
CA LEU A 118 -1.85 -7.24 6.73
C LEU A 118 -3.23 -7.81 7.07
N LEU A 119 -4.29 -7.34 6.41
CA LEU A 119 -5.65 -7.84 6.63
C LEU A 119 -5.74 -9.34 6.35
N ARG A 120 -5.26 -9.79 5.18
CA ARG A 120 -5.23 -11.21 4.81
C ARG A 120 -4.42 -12.05 5.80
N THR A 121 -3.32 -11.51 6.33
CA THR A 121 -2.52 -12.20 7.33
C THR A 121 -3.28 -12.36 8.65
N LEU A 122 -3.97 -11.32 9.12
CA LEU A 122 -4.79 -11.40 10.34
C LEU A 122 -5.97 -12.38 10.16
N GLU A 123 -6.56 -12.44 8.97
CA GLU A 123 -7.62 -13.40 8.63
C GLU A 123 -7.10 -14.85 8.57
N ASP A 124 -5.92 -15.09 7.99
CA ASP A 124 -5.30 -16.42 7.95
C ASP A 124 -5.00 -16.94 9.36
N ILE A 125 -4.52 -16.06 10.27
CA ILE A 125 -4.31 -16.41 11.68
C ILE A 125 -5.63 -16.87 12.33
N GLU A 126 -6.68 -16.06 12.17
CA GLU A 126 -7.99 -16.34 12.78
C GLU A 126 -8.62 -17.62 12.24
N THR A 127 -8.47 -17.87 10.94
CA THR A 127 -8.97 -19.08 10.27
C THR A 127 -8.27 -20.33 10.80
N ARG A 128 -6.93 -20.29 10.95
CA ARG A 128 -6.12 -21.41 11.48
C ARG A 128 -6.40 -21.72 12.95
N ILE A 129 -6.79 -20.73 13.73
CA ILE A 129 -7.16 -20.94 15.14
C ILE A 129 -8.57 -21.55 15.24
N SER A 130 -9.47 -21.13 14.35
CA SER A 130 -10.87 -21.58 14.33
C SER A 130 -11.03 -23.00 13.76
N GLN A 131 -10.07 -23.46 12.95
CA GLN A 131 -9.96 -24.84 12.52
C GLN A 131 -8.93 -25.57 13.40
N PRO A 132 -9.35 -26.21 14.52
CA PRO A 132 -8.44 -27.10 15.22
C PRO A 132 -8.07 -28.23 14.26
N SER A 133 -6.77 -28.48 14.13
CA SER A 133 -6.22 -29.60 13.35
C SER A 133 -6.92 -30.89 13.75
N ASN A 134 -7.64 -31.51 12.81
CA ASN A 134 -7.95 -32.93 12.86
C ASN A 134 -6.66 -33.74 12.68
#